data_AF-A0A4V2GDB5-F1
#
_entry.id   AF-A0A4V2GDB5-F1
#
_cell.length_a   1.000
_cell.length_b   1.000
_cell.length_c   1.000
_cell.angle_alpha   90.00
_cell.angle_beta   90.00
_cell.angle_gamma   90.00
#
_symmetry.space_group_name_H-M   'P 1'
#
loop_
_entity.id
_entity.type
_entity.pdbx_description
1 polymer ?
#
loop_
_entity_poly.entity_id
_entity_poly.type
_entity_poly.pdbx_seq_one_letter_code
_entity_poly.pdbx_strand_id
1 'polypeptide(L)'
;MTQVATDQLQVWVDQDLCTGDGLCVQYAPEVFEFDVDGLAYVKGADGELRLAPGSRVGVPEHLRLEVIDSAKECPGECIHVVRGSDGVEVAGPDAEED
;
A
#
# COMPACT_ATOMS: atom_id res chain seq x y z
N MET A 1 20.39 -14.93 -0.50
CA MET A 1 20.13 -13.69 0.25
C MET A 1 18.85 -13.93 1.02
N THR A 2 18.96 -14.43 2.25
CA THR A 2 17.82 -14.84 3.07
C THR A 2 17.62 -13.76 4.11
N GLN A 3 16.64 -12.88 3.91
CA GLN A 3 16.41 -11.75 4.79
C GLN A 3 15.30 -12.07 5.79
N VAL A 4 15.75 -12.32 7.02
CA VAL A 4 15.14 -11.99 8.31
C VAL A 4 13.62 -11.78 8.33
N ALA A 5 12.91 -12.79 8.83
CA ALA A 5 11.51 -12.68 9.23
C ALA A 5 11.40 -11.88 10.54
N THR A 6 11.30 -10.56 10.41
CA THR A 6 10.83 -9.66 11.48
C THR A 6 9.97 -8.59 10.81
N ASP A 7 8.65 -8.71 10.98
CA ASP A 7 7.62 -7.75 10.57
C ASP A 7 7.85 -6.99 9.26
N GLN A 8 7.67 -7.69 8.13
CA GLN A 8 7.61 -7.05 6.83
C GLN A 8 6.19 -6.57 6.57
N LEU A 9 6.01 -5.27 6.33
CA LEU A 9 4.71 -4.72 5.96
C LEU A 9 4.39 -5.10 4.51
N GLN A 10 3.12 -5.37 4.25
CA GLN A 10 2.56 -5.52 2.92
C GLN A 10 1.49 -4.47 2.70
N VAL A 11 1.37 -3.99 1.47
CA VAL A 11 0.38 -2.97 1.10
C VAL A 11 -0.38 -3.40 -0.15
N TRP A 12 -1.64 -3.01 -0.21
CA TRP A 12 -2.50 -3.09 -1.40
C TRP A 12 -3.48 -1.92 -1.43
N VAL A 13 -4.09 -1.70 -2.60
CA VAL A 13 -5.12 -0.69 -2.82
C VAL A 13 -6.42 -1.40 -3.20
N ASP A 14 -7.53 -1.02 -2.57
CA ASP A 14 -8.88 -1.41 -2.98
C ASP A 14 -9.36 -0.52 -4.13
N GLN A 15 -9.50 -1.12 -5.32
CA GLN A 15 -9.93 -0.41 -6.52
C GLN A 15 -11.39 0.05 -6.44
N ASP A 16 -12.24 -0.60 -5.65
CA ASP A 16 -13.66 -0.21 -5.52
C ASP A 16 -13.83 1.06 -4.67
N LEU A 17 -12.87 1.36 -3.79
CA LEU A 17 -12.86 2.54 -2.91
C LEU A 17 -11.97 3.67 -3.43
N CYS A 18 -11.04 3.38 -4.35
CA CYS A 18 -10.11 4.38 -4.86
C CYS A 18 -10.82 5.48 -5.66
N THR A 19 -10.63 6.74 -5.25
CA THR A 19 -11.23 7.92 -5.89
C THR A 19 -10.27 8.65 -6.84
N GLY A 20 -9.03 8.19 -6.98
CA GLY A 20 -8.03 8.78 -7.86
C GLY A 20 -7.40 10.10 -7.35
N ASP A 21 -7.39 10.35 -6.04
CA ASP A 21 -6.87 11.60 -5.44
C ASP A 21 -5.35 11.79 -5.66
N GLY A 22 -4.57 10.71 -5.57
CA GLY A 22 -3.15 10.71 -5.92
C GLY A 22 -2.18 11.11 -4.82
N LEU A 23 -2.64 11.35 -3.58
CA LEU A 23 -1.75 11.54 -2.42
C LEU A 23 -0.75 10.40 -2.23
N CYS A 24 -1.18 9.15 -2.41
CA CYS A 24 -0.31 7.97 -2.29
C CYS A 24 0.86 7.98 -3.28
N VAL A 25 0.60 8.38 -4.54
CA VAL A 25 1.64 8.51 -5.57
C VAL A 25 2.60 9.67 -5.25
N GLN A 26 2.12 10.72 -4.59
CA GLN A 26 2.97 11.84 -4.17
C GLN A 26 3.88 11.47 -3.00
N TYR A 27 3.38 10.69 -2.04
CA TYR A 27 4.13 10.31 -0.84
C TYR A 27 5.09 9.15 -1.10
N ALA A 28 4.67 8.14 -1.85
CA ALA A 28 5.48 6.93 -2.11
C ALA A 28 5.37 6.47 -3.58
N PRO A 29 5.91 7.23 -4.56
CA PRO A 29 5.85 6.91 -5.99
C PRO A 29 6.60 5.62 -6.38
N GLU A 30 7.47 5.11 -5.50
CA GLU A 30 8.13 3.82 -5.69
C GLU A 30 7.18 2.64 -5.41
N VAL A 31 6.14 2.86 -4.61
CA VAL A 31 5.18 1.84 -4.16
C VAL A 31 3.83 2.01 -4.83
N PHE A 32 3.42 3.23 -5.17
CA PHE A 32 2.14 3.52 -5.80
C PHE A 32 2.31 4.18 -7.15
N GLU A 33 1.47 3.79 -8.11
CA GLU A 33 1.42 4.39 -9.44
C GLU A 33 0.00 4.29 -10.00
N PHE A 34 -0.39 5.26 -10.83
CA PHE A 34 -1.68 5.23 -11.52
C PHE A 34 -1.61 4.37 -12.76
N ASP A 35 -2.66 3.60 -13.01
CA ASP A 35 -2.90 3.00 -14.34
C ASP A 35 -3.78 3.93 -15.21
N VAL A 36 -4.01 3.54 -16.45
CA VAL A 36 -4.79 4.27 -17.45
C VAL A 36 -6.27 4.45 -17.08
N ASP A 37 -6.77 3.74 -16.10
CA ASP A 37 -8.13 3.87 -15.55
C ASP A 37 -8.27 5.01 -14.52
N GLY A 38 -7.15 5.62 -14.10
CA GLY A 38 -7.11 6.68 -13.09
C GLY A 38 -7.14 6.18 -11.65
N LEU A 39 -7.02 4.87 -11.41
CA LEU A 39 -6.93 4.26 -10.09
C LEU A 39 -5.48 3.99 -9.72
N ALA A 40 -5.19 4.06 -8.42
CA ALA A 40 -3.87 3.74 -7.90
C ALA A 40 -3.69 2.23 -7.72
N TYR A 41 -2.51 1.74 -8.09
CA TYR A 41 -2.09 0.35 -7.92
C TYR A 41 -0.75 0.30 -7.21
N VAL A 42 -0.44 -0.86 -6.62
CA VAL A 42 0.86 -1.10 -6.00
C VAL A 42 1.88 -1.57 -7.03
N LYS A 43 3.10 -1.05 -6.91
CA LYS A 43 4.27 -1.39 -7.73
C LYS A 43 5.23 -2.27 -6.93
N GLY A 44 5.61 -3.39 -7.51
CA GLY A 44 6.57 -4.31 -6.89
C GLY A 44 8.00 -3.78 -6.95
N ALA A 45 8.92 -4.45 -6.23
CA ALA A 45 10.35 -4.15 -6.31
C ALA A 45 10.96 -4.44 -7.70
N ASP A 46 10.25 -5.18 -8.54
CA ASP A 46 10.56 -5.39 -9.96
C ASP A 46 10.14 -4.20 -10.85
N GLY A 47 9.50 -3.18 -10.29
CA GLY A 47 8.99 -2.01 -11.02
C GLY A 47 7.66 -2.28 -11.74
N GLU A 48 7.08 -3.48 -11.59
CA GLU A 48 5.84 -3.87 -12.26
C GLU A 48 4.62 -3.57 -11.40
N LEU A 49 3.59 -2.98 -12.01
CA LEU A 49 2.29 -2.74 -11.40
C LEU A 49 1.52 -4.05 -11.17
N ARG A 50 0.82 -4.14 -10.04
CA ARG A 50 -0.04 -5.28 -9.71
C ARG A 50 -1.50 -4.93 -9.94
N LEU A 51 -1.99 -5.26 -11.14
CA LEU A 51 -3.32 -4.87 -11.61
C LEU A 51 -4.47 -5.80 -11.15
N ALA A 52 -4.15 -6.99 -10.63
CA ALA A 52 -5.19 -7.90 -10.13
C ALA A 52 -5.72 -7.39 -8.77
N PRO A 53 -7.06 -7.37 -8.56
CA PRO A 53 -7.64 -6.92 -7.29
C PRO A 53 -7.05 -7.63 -6.07
N GLY A 54 -6.78 -6.87 -5.01
CA GLY A 54 -6.20 -7.39 -3.77
C GLY A 54 -4.74 -7.83 -3.87
N SER A 55 -4.05 -7.54 -4.98
CA SER A 55 -2.62 -7.82 -5.10
C SER A 55 -1.81 -7.01 -4.10
N ARG A 56 -0.87 -7.69 -3.43
CA ARG A 56 -0.02 -7.11 -2.38
C ARG A 56 1.43 -7.06 -2.80
N VAL A 57 2.13 -6.02 -2.35
CA VAL A 57 3.59 -5.91 -2.46
C VAL A 57 4.19 -5.69 -1.07
N GLY A 58 5.47 -6.07 -0.91
CA GLY A 58 6.22 -5.72 0.29
C GLY A 58 6.57 -4.24 0.31
N VAL A 59 6.48 -3.61 1.47
CA VAL A 59 6.84 -2.20 1.66
C VAL A 59 8.34 -2.10 1.94
N PRO A 60 9.13 -1.35 1.14
CA PRO A 60 10.54 -1.11 1.43
C PRO A 60 10.72 -0.47 2.80
N GLU A 61 11.73 -0.92 3.56
CA GLU A 61 11.95 -0.46 4.95
C GLU A 61 12.04 1.07 5.08
N HIS A 62 12.61 1.74 4.07
CA HIS A 62 12.81 3.18 4.05
C HIS A 62 11.57 3.98 3.61
N LEU A 63 10.47 3.32 3.20
CA LEU A 63 9.21 3.96 2.79
C LEU A 63 8.03 3.59 3.71
N ARG A 64 8.29 2.91 4.83
CA ARG A 64 7.22 2.41 5.70
C ARG A 64 6.36 3.51 6.27
N LEU A 65 6.97 4.63 6.66
CA LEU A 65 6.22 5.77 7.22
C LEU A 65 5.38 6.44 6.13
N GLU A 66 5.96 6.69 4.97
CA GLU A 66 5.29 7.31 3.82
C GLU A 66 4.10 6.48 3.33
N VAL A 67 4.23 5.14 3.32
CA VAL A 67 3.13 4.23 2.98
C VAL A 67 2.04 4.20 4.05
N ILE A 68 2.41 4.25 5.33
CA ILE A 68 1.44 4.34 6.43
C ILE A 68 0.68 5.67 6.39
N ASP A 69 1.39 6.78 6.19
CA ASP A 69 0.79 8.12 6.09
C ASP A 69 -0.09 8.23 4.85
N SER A 70 0.31 7.61 3.72
CA SER A 70 -0.53 7.49 2.53
C SER A 70 -1.86 6.82 2.85
N ALA A 71 -1.86 5.76 3.66
CA ALA A 71 -3.08 5.04 4.04
C ALA A 71 -3.97 5.88 4.98
N LYS A 72 -3.38 6.56 5.96
CA LYS A 72 -4.11 7.41 6.92
C LYS A 72 -4.71 8.66 6.31
N GLU A 73 -4.04 9.23 5.31
CA GLU A 73 -4.49 10.47 4.65
C GLU A 73 -5.26 10.21 3.36
N CYS A 74 -5.45 8.95 2.95
CA CYS A 74 -6.20 8.61 1.75
C CYS A 74 -7.69 8.96 1.92
N PRO A 75 -8.24 9.91 1.14
CA PRO A 75 -9.63 10.33 1.32
C PRO A 75 -10.66 9.25 0.97
N GLY A 76 -10.26 8.30 0.12
CA GLY A 76 -11.09 7.16 -0.27
C GLY A 76 -10.99 5.99 0.69
N GLU A 77 -10.12 6.07 1.72
CA GLU A 77 -9.86 4.97 2.65
C GLU A 77 -9.64 3.65 1.88
N CYS A 78 -8.79 3.68 0.85
CA CYS A 78 -8.65 2.56 -0.08
C CYS A 78 -7.29 1.86 0.03
N ILE A 79 -6.45 2.21 1.00
CA ILE A 79 -5.09 1.67 1.12
C ILE A 79 -5.00 0.89 2.43
N HIS A 80 -4.59 -0.37 2.32
CA HIS A 80 -4.46 -1.28 3.45
C HIS A 80 -3.00 -1.66 3.64
N VAL A 81 -2.46 -1.40 4.82
CA VAL A 81 -1.09 -1.73 5.22
C VAL A 81 -1.16 -2.74 6.35
N VAL A 82 -0.70 -3.97 6.07
CA VAL A 82 -0.79 -5.08 7.00
C VAL A 82 0.58 -5.60 7.40
N ARG A 83 0.67 -6.15 8.60
CA ARG A 83 1.81 -6.94 9.03
C ARG A 83 1.83 -8.27 8.27
N GLY A 84 2.91 -8.56 7.56
CA GLY A 84 3.03 -9.77 6.74
C GLY A 84 3.10 -11.09 7.54
N SER A 85 3.32 -11.04 8.86
CA SER A 85 3.41 -12.24 9.71
C SER A 85 2.05 -12.77 10.19
N ASP A 86 1.06 -11.90 10.43
CA ASP A 86 -0.26 -12.26 10.96
C ASP A 86 -1.45 -11.59 10.23
N GLY A 87 -1.18 -10.66 9.31
CA GLY A 87 -2.19 -9.96 8.53
C GLY A 87 -2.91 -8.84 9.27
N VAL A 88 -2.50 -8.51 10.50
CA VAL A 88 -3.10 -7.40 11.27
C VAL A 88 -2.88 -6.09 10.53
N GLU A 89 -3.95 -5.31 10.38
CA GLU A 89 -3.89 -4.01 9.74
C GLU A 89 -3.24 -2.98 10.65
N VAL A 90 -2.17 -2.36 10.16
CA VAL A 90 -1.37 -1.36 10.87
C VAL A 90 -1.82 0.05 10.48
N ALA A 91 -2.31 0.22 9.26
CA ALA A 91 -2.94 1.43 8.77
C ALA A 91 -3.89 1.10 7.62
N GLY A 92 -5.03 1.77 7.59
CA GLY A 92 -6.08 1.55 6.61
C GLY A 92 -7.46 1.43 7.28
N PRO A 93 -8.51 1.14 6.48
CA PRO A 93 -9.90 1.15 6.92
C PRO A 93 -10.21 0.20 8.07
N ASP A 94 -9.50 -0.92 8.14
CA ASP A 94 -9.74 -1.98 9.13
C ASP A 94 -8.74 -1.91 10.29
N ALA A 95 -7.87 -0.90 10.34
CA ALA A 95 -6.96 -0.69 11.47
C ALA A 95 -7.74 -0.23 12.71
N GLU A 96 -7.45 -0.82 13.87
CA GLU A 96 -8.02 -0.37 15.14
C GLU A 96 -7.50 1.05 15.45
N GLU A 97 -8.39 2.04 15.51
CA GLU A 97 -8.08 3.39 15.96
C GLU A 97 -7.90 3.39 17.49
N ASP A 98 -6.64 3.47 17.97
CA ASP A 98 -6.31 3.68 19.40
C ASP A 98 -6.67 5.11 19.88
#